data_AF-A0A1B9LQE7-F1
#
_entry.id   AF-A0A1B9LQE7-F1
#
_cell.length_a   1.000
_cell.length_b   1.000
_cell.length_c   1.000
_cell.angle_alpha   90.00
_cell.angle_beta   90.00
_cell.angle_gamma   90.00
#
_symmetry.space_group_name_H-M   'P 1'
#
loop_
_entity.id
_entity.type
_entity.pdbx_description
1 polymer ?
#
loop_
_entity_poly.entity_id
_entity_poly.type
_entity_poly.pdbx_seq_one_letter_code
_entity_poly.pdbx_strand_id
1 'polypeptide(L)'
;MAKIELNKFFKKIDPEFRDITKELLERLPNGYLLDNDDGLKKHCNCDNLKSVDFLLEKDGNLYFTEFSDLNAEDGNIRKKITQQINCCEQAKSCPVKGHYPKLLQNIKVNDFALKYKDTLLLLLSIKNDLEPKTIFHENTDKWHFLIVYNKKTNLDLARYLDLLKSTITSSLPKRLLNEDNFKIQNLNDFINNF
;
A
#
# COMPACT_ATOMS: atom_id res chain seq x y z
N MET A 1 27.67 12.84 -3.33
CA MET A 1 27.11 11.47 -3.28
C MET A 1 27.05 10.93 -4.70
N ALA A 2 27.22 9.62 -4.88
CA ALA A 2 26.97 9.00 -6.18
C ALA A 2 25.46 9.05 -6.48
N LYS A 3 25.08 9.24 -7.75
CA LYS A 3 23.67 9.24 -8.12
C LYS A 3 23.06 7.84 -7.95
N ILE A 4 21.80 7.80 -7.58
CA ILE A 4 21.03 6.57 -7.42
C ILE A 4 20.49 6.17 -8.81
N GLU A 5 20.99 5.05 -9.31
CA GLU A 5 20.50 4.40 -10.53
C GLU A 5 19.19 3.65 -10.24
N LEU A 6 18.05 4.27 -10.54
CA LEU A 6 16.73 3.72 -10.22
C LEU A 6 16.46 2.35 -10.87
N ASN A 7 17.05 2.09 -12.03
CA ASN A 7 16.88 0.84 -12.78
C ASN A 7 17.32 -0.40 -12.00
N LYS A 8 18.19 -0.26 -10.99
CA LYS A 8 18.58 -1.37 -10.09
C LYS A 8 17.40 -1.92 -9.28
N PHE A 9 16.37 -1.11 -9.09
CA PHE A 9 15.16 -1.46 -8.35
C PHE A 9 14.02 -1.88 -9.26
N PHE A 10 14.21 -1.84 -10.59
CA PHE A 10 13.19 -2.27 -11.54
C PHE A 10 13.13 -3.80 -11.60
N LYS A 11 12.10 -4.37 -10.99
CA LYS A 11 11.96 -5.81 -10.77
C LYS A 11 10.56 -6.29 -11.18
N LYS A 12 10.45 -7.59 -11.43
CA LYS A 12 9.15 -8.27 -11.56
C LYS A 12 8.39 -8.11 -10.24
N ILE A 13 7.12 -7.72 -10.31
CA ILE A 13 6.28 -7.65 -9.12
C ILE A 13 6.05 -9.06 -8.57
N ASP A 14 6.27 -9.20 -7.27
CA ASP A 14 5.81 -10.33 -6.48
C ASP A 14 4.95 -9.79 -5.34
N PRO A 15 3.63 -10.00 -5.36
CA PRO A 15 2.73 -9.52 -4.33
C PRO A 15 2.73 -10.39 -3.07
N GLU A 16 3.50 -11.50 -3.05
CA GLU A 16 3.59 -12.45 -1.94
C GLU A 16 2.25 -13.07 -1.50
N PHE A 17 1.24 -13.05 -2.39
CA PHE A 17 -0.05 -13.66 -2.12
C PHE A 17 0.04 -15.18 -2.11
N ARG A 18 -0.47 -15.83 -1.06
CA ARG A 18 -0.34 -17.29 -0.87
C ARG A 18 -1.04 -18.12 -1.94
N ASP A 19 -2.14 -17.61 -2.48
CA ASP A 19 -3.06 -18.35 -3.37
C ASP A 19 -3.03 -17.85 -4.83
N ILE A 20 -1.90 -17.27 -5.27
CA ILE A 20 -1.74 -16.81 -6.66
C ILE A 20 -1.19 -17.94 -7.55
N THR A 21 -1.73 -18.07 -8.76
CA THR A 21 -1.24 -19.06 -9.73
C THR A 21 0.03 -18.55 -10.40
N LYS A 22 0.89 -19.48 -10.85
CA LYS A 22 2.10 -19.15 -11.62
C LYS A 22 1.78 -18.35 -12.89
N GLU A 23 0.69 -18.71 -13.58
CA GLU A 23 0.22 -17.98 -14.76
C GLU A 23 -0.12 -16.51 -14.45
N LEU A 24 -0.78 -16.24 -13.31
CA LEU A 24 -1.08 -14.87 -12.89
C LEU A 24 0.20 -14.09 -12.52
N LEU A 25 1.15 -14.73 -11.84
CA LEU A 25 2.45 -14.13 -11.54
C LEU A 25 3.22 -13.74 -12.81
N GLU A 26 3.19 -14.59 -13.83
CA GLU A 26 3.86 -14.32 -15.11
C GLU A 26 3.28 -13.11 -15.85
N ARG A 27 1.99 -12.82 -15.65
CA ARG A 27 1.29 -11.70 -16.28
C ARG A 27 1.45 -10.36 -15.54
N LEU A 28 1.97 -10.35 -14.31
CA LEU A 28 2.16 -9.11 -13.57
C LEU A 28 3.19 -8.19 -14.28
N PRO A 29 3.01 -6.86 -14.25
CA PRO A 29 4.01 -5.96 -14.81
C PRO A 29 5.29 -5.95 -13.96
N ASN A 30 6.31 -5.26 -14.47
CA ASN A 30 7.48 -4.89 -13.69
C ASN A 30 7.24 -3.52 -13.03
N GLY A 31 7.91 -3.27 -11.91
CA GLY A 31 7.85 -2.00 -11.19
C GLY A 31 9.13 -1.69 -10.43
N TYR A 32 9.22 -0.50 -9.87
CA TYR A 32 10.34 -0.12 -9.02
C TYR A 32 10.06 -0.53 -7.57
N LEU A 33 10.84 -1.47 -7.04
CA LEU A 33 10.72 -1.97 -5.68
C LEU A 33 11.13 -0.89 -4.66
N LEU A 34 10.22 -0.54 -3.76
CA LEU A 34 10.48 0.44 -2.70
C LEU A 34 10.69 -0.20 -1.34
N ASP A 35 9.82 -1.12 -0.95
CA ASP A 35 9.91 -1.87 0.30
C ASP A 35 10.69 -3.19 0.11
N ASN A 36 10.99 -3.91 1.20
CA ASN A 36 11.86 -5.11 1.27
C ASN A 36 13.38 -4.84 1.35
N ASP A 37 14.13 -5.91 1.61
CA ASP A 37 15.56 -5.88 1.94
C ASP A 37 16.47 -5.32 0.84
N ASP A 38 16.02 -5.38 -0.41
CA ASP A 38 16.70 -4.83 -1.59
C ASP A 38 15.97 -3.62 -2.18
N GLY A 39 15.01 -3.06 -1.46
CA GLY A 39 14.20 -1.93 -1.91
C GLY A 39 14.96 -0.60 -1.88
N LEU A 40 14.48 0.36 -2.68
CA LEU A 40 15.05 1.70 -2.75
C LEU A 40 15.13 2.38 -1.38
N LYS A 41 14.11 2.17 -0.51
CA LYS A 41 14.07 2.74 0.83
C LYS A 41 15.32 2.43 1.66
N LYS A 42 15.73 1.16 1.64
CA LYS A 42 16.88 0.68 2.42
C LYS A 42 18.21 1.13 1.84
N HIS A 43 18.30 1.17 0.51
CA HIS A 43 19.47 1.74 -0.16
C HIS A 43 19.69 3.22 0.20
N CYS A 44 18.61 3.95 0.45
CA CYS A 44 18.63 5.37 0.82
C CYS A 44 18.68 5.62 2.33
N ASN A 45 18.94 4.59 3.17
CA ASN A 45 18.92 4.67 4.64
C ASN A 45 17.63 5.26 5.22
N CYS A 46 16.49 4.98 4.58
CA CYS A 46 15.16 5.44 4.97
C CYS A 46 14.33 4.32 5.62
N ASP A 47 14.99 3.35 6.27
CA ASP A 47 14.37 2.14 6.85
C ASP A 47 13.25 2.41 7.85
N ASN A 48 13.26 3.59 8.46
CA ASN A 48 12.26 4.04 9.41
C ASN A 48 10.93 4.45 8.77
N LEU A 49 10.88 4.63 7.44
CA LEU A 49 9.66 5.01 6.71
C LEU A 49 8.82 3.77 6.38
N LYS A 50 7.49 3.91 6.43
CA LYS A 50 6.60 2.93 5.81
C LYS A 50 6.43 3.27 4.33
N SER A 51 6.81 2.39 3.42
CA SER A 51 6.62 2.64 1.99
C SER A 51 5.52 1.74 1.43
N VAL A 52 4.99 2.11 0.28
CA VAL A 52 4.30 1.14 -0.59
C VAL A 52 5.30 0.12 -1.11
N ASP A 53 4.82 -1.01 -1.61
CA ASP A 53 5.70 -2.08 -2.09
C ASP A 53 6.41 -1.68 -3.38
N PHE A 54 5.66 -1.12 -4.35
CA PHE A 54 6.16 -0.81 -5.68
C PHE A 54 5.70 0.55 -6.19
N LEU A 55 6.48 1.10 -7.12
CA LEU A 55 6.06 2.18 -8.00
C LEU A 55 5.87 1.67 -9.42
N LEU A 56 4.79 2.12 -10.06
CA LEU A 56 4.48 1.78 -11.44
C LEU A 56 4.27 3.03 -12.27
N GLU A 57 4.72 2.96 -13.51
CA GLU A 57 4.48 3.97 -14.52
C GLU A 57 3.41 3.49 -15.48
N LYS A 58 2.39 4.33 -15.71
CA LYS A 58 1.43 4.07 -16.78
C LYS A 58 0.83 5.38 -17.31
N ASP A 59 0.83 5.52 -18.63
CA ASP A 59 0.24 6.66 -19.34
C ASP A 59 0.75 8.03 -18.83
N GLY A 60 2.03 8.11 -18.47
CA GLY A 60 2.65 9.32 -17.90
C GLY A 60 2.19 9.66 -16.48
N ASN A 61 1.59 8.70 -15.77
CA ASN A 61 1.25 8.83 -14.34
C ASN A 61 2.08 7.85 -13.53
N LEU A 62 2.40 8.23 -12.30
CA LEU A 62 3.04 7.31 -11.35
C LEU A 62 2.02 6.79 -10.34
N TYR A 63 2.07 5.49 -10.09
CA TYR A 63 1.20 4.77 -9.16
C TYR A 63 2.03 4.26 -7.98
N PHE A 64 1.63 4.64 -6.78
CA PHE A 64 2.10 4.10 -5.52
C PHE A 64 1.28 2.85 -5.23
N THR A 65 1.90 1.68 -5.40
CA THR A 65 1.17 0.41 -5.46
C THR A 65 1.48 -0.43 -4.23
N GLU A 66 0.41 -0.77 -3.52
CA GLU A 66 0.42 -1.56 -2.30
C GLU A 66 -0.37 -2.85 -2.52
N PHE A 67 0.24 -4.00 -2.25
CA PHE A 67 -0.37 -5.31 -2.35
C PHE A 67 -0.87 -5.78 -0.98
N SER A 68 -2.18 -5.99 -0.86
CA SER A 68 -2.83 -6.30 0.41
C SER A 68 -3.61 -7.62 0.32
N ASP A 69 -3.13 -8.64 1.02
CA ASP A 69 -3.87 -9.89 1.22
C ASP A 69 -4.92 -9.69 2.31
N LEU A 70 -6.12 -9.28 1.89
CA LEU A 70 -7.22 -8.96 2.79
C LEU A 70 -7.62 -10.12 3.71
N ASN A 71 -7.41 -11.38 3.31
CA ASN A 71 -7.74 -12.54 4.15
C ASN A 71 -6.69 -12.78 5.22
N ALA A 72 -5.41 -12.79 4.83
CA ALA A 72 -4.29 -12.96 5.77
C ALA A 72 -4.28 -11.83 6.81
N GLU A 73 -4.54 -10.60 6.37
CA GLU A 73 -4.63 -9.43 7.23
C GLU A 73 -5.84 -9.48 8.17
N ASP A 74 -7.03 -9.86 7.70
CA ASP A 74 -8.20 -10.02 8.57
C ASP A 74 -7.86 -11.00 9.71
N GLY A 75 -7.21 -12.13 9.40
CA GLY A 75 -6.74 -13.11 10.39
C GLY A 75 -5.77 -12.55 11.43
N ASN A 76 -4.77 -11.78 10.99
CA ASN A 76 -3.79 -11.15 11.89
C ASN A 76 -4.41 -10.08 12.78
N ILE A 77 -5.36 -9.30 12.25
CA ILE A 77 -6.05 -8.27 13.03
C ILE A 77 -7.01 -8.92 14.03
N ARG A 78 -7.71 -10.00 13.66
CA ARG A 78 -8.49 -10.78 14.65
C ARG A 78 -7.62 -11.16 15.84
N LYS A 79 -6.41 -11.67 15.58
CA LYS A 79 -5.44 -12.05 16.62
C LYS A 79 -5.02 -10.85 17.48
N LYS A 80 -4.65 -9.71 16.88
CA LYS A 80 -4.27 -8.49 17.63
C LYS A 80 -5.42 -7.98 18.51
N ILE A 81 -6.65 -8.00 17.99
CA ILE A 81 -7.83 -7.57 18.75
C ILE A 81 -8.12 -8.57 19.87
N THR A 82 -8.05 -9.89 19.62
CA THR A 82 -8.18 -10.91 20.67
C THR A 82 -7.12 -10.75 21.75
N GLN A 83 -5.87 -10.42 21.40
CA GLN A 83 -4.81 -10.13 22.37
C GLN A 83 -5.16 -8.91 23.23
N GLN A 84 -5.60 -7.81 22.61
CA GLN A 84 -6.03 -6.61 23.34
C GLN A 84 -7.25 -6.89 24.23
N ILE A 85 -8.22 -7.69 23.76
CA ILE A 85 -9.38 -8.14 24.54
C ILE A 85 -8.91 -8.94 25.76
N ASN A 86 -8.01 -9.91 25.59
CA ASN A 86 -7.51 -10.72 26.68
C ASN A 86 -6.78 -9.87 27.74
N CYS A 87 -6.06 -8.83 27.30
CA CYS A 87 -5.47 -7.84 28.21
C CYS A 87 -6.53 -6.99 28.93
N CYS A 88 -7.65 -6.66 28.26
CA CYS A 88 -8.74 -5.87 28.82
C CYS A 88 -9.71 -6.68 29.70
N GLU A 89 -9.91 -7.98 29.46
CA GLU A 89 -10.72 -8.86 30.32
C GLU A 89 -10.09 -9.02 31.71
N GLN A 90 -8.76 -8.96 31.80
CA GLN A 90 -8.05 -8.82 33.08
C GLN A 90 -8.37 -7.50 33.81
N ALA A 91 -8.88 -6.48 33.10
CA ALA A 91 -9.21 -5.15 33.63
C ALA A 91 -10.71 -4.92 33.94
N LYS A 92 -11.56 -5.97 33.90
CA LYS A 92 -12.98 -5.97 34.37
C LYS A 92 -13.95 -4.94 33.73
N SER A 93 -13.63 -4.29 32.62
CA SER A 93 -14.65 -3.59 31.83
C SER A 93 -14.24 -3.50 30.37
N CYS A 94 -15.00 -4.11 29.45
CA CYS A 94 -14.92 -3.65 28.07
C CYS A 94 -16.14 -4.04 27.21
N PRO A 95 -16.88 -3.09 26.62
CA PRO A 95 -17.96 -3.35 25.69
C PRO A 95 -17.39 -3.59 24.28
N VAL A 96 -16.66 -4.70 24.06
CA VAL A 96 -15.80 -4.83 22.85
C VAL A 96 -16.54 -5.28 21.59
N LYS A 97 -17.66 -5.99 21.72
CA LYS A 97 -18.36 -6.59 20.55
C LYS A 97 -18.83 -5.55 19.53
N GLY A 98 -19.10 -4.31 19.94
CA GLY A 98 -19.48 -3.20 19.04
C GLY A 98 -18.32 -2.36 18.48
N HIS A 99 -17.10 -2.53 18.99
CA HIS A 99 -15.94 -1.71 18.61
C HIS A 99 -14.96 -2.41 17.66
N TYR A 100 -15.13 -3.72 17.46
CA TYR A 100 -14.29 -4.54 16.58
C TYR A 100 -14.17 -3.99 15.14
N PRO A 101 -15.26 -3.59 14.44
CA PRO A 101 -15.14 -3.06 13.08
C PRO A 101 -14.43 -1.70 13.03
N LYS A 102 -14.63 -0.85 14.04
CA LYS A 102 -14.00 0.48 14.14
C LYS A 102 -12.50 0.39 14.42
N LEU A 103 -12.09 -0.52 15.31
CA LEU A 103 -10.67 -0.78 15.59
C LEU A 103 -9.94 -1.35 14.38
N LEU A 104 -10.56 -2.31 13.68
CA LEU A 104 -10.03 -2.90 12.45
C LEU A 104 -9.85 -1.84 11.35
N GLN A 105 -10.82 -0.92 11.22
CA GLN A 105 -10.73 0.21 10.28
C GLN A 105 -9.60 1.19 10.63
N ASN A 106 -9.53 1.65 11.88
CA ASN A 106 -8.56 2.66 12.29
C ASN A 106 -7.11 2.18 12.09
N ILE A 107 -6.82 0.92 12.38
CA ILE A 107 -5.47 0.36 12.21
C ILE A 107 -5.06 0.36 10.73
N LYS A 108 -5.92 -0.12 9.84
CA LYS A 108 -5.58 -0.21 8.41
C LYS A 108 -5.52 1.14 7.70
N VAL A 109 -6.45 2.03 8.03
CA VAL A 109 -6.47 3.37 7.43
C VAL A 109 -5.21 4.14 7.78
N ASN A 110 -4.80 4.08 9.05
CA ASN A 110 -3.56 4.73 9.49
C ASN A 110 -2.34 4.14 8.79
N ASP A 111 -2.29 2.82 8.58
CA ASP A 111 -1.17 2.18 7.89
C ASP A 111 -1.09 2.59 6.41
N PHE A 112 -2.20 2.54 5.66
CA PHE A 112 -2.18 2.97 4.25
C PHE A 112 -1.92 4.46 4.09
N ALA A 113 -2.51 5.29 4.95
CA ALA A 113 -2.28 6.73 4.93
C ALA A 113 -0.82 7.08 5.28
N LEU A 114 -0.21 6.33 6.20
CA LEU A 114 1.20 6.48 6.54
C LEU A 114 2.08 6.03 5.37
N LYS A 115 1.83 4.84 4.80
CA LYS A 115 2.56 4.34 3.61
C LYS A 115 2.55 5.35 2.46
N TYR A 116 1.41 5.97 2.19
CA TYR A 116 1.30 7.01 1.17
C TYR A 116 2.16 8.25 1.49
N LYS A 117 2.02 8.80 2.70
CA LYS A 117 2.76 10.00 3.14
C LYS A 117 4.27 9.78 3.14
N ASP A 118 4.69 8.66 3.70
CA ASP A 118 6.10 8.30 3.86
C ASP A 118 6.72 7.95 2.50
N THR A 119 5.96 7.34 1.57
CA THR A 119 6.42 7.15 0.19
C THR A 119 6.65 8.49 -0.51
N LEU A 120 5.72 9.46 -0.38
CA LEU A 120 5.94 10.81 -0.91
C LEU A 120 7.20 11.45 -0.32
N LEU A 121 7.36 11.35 1.00
CA LEU A 121 8.51 11.90 1.71
C LEU A 121 9.82 11.27 1.23
N LEU A 122 9.85 9.95 1.08
CA LEU A 122 10.98 9.20 0.52
C LEU A 122 11.35 9.78 -0.85
N LEU A 123 10.39 9.86 -1.77
CA LEU A 123 10.64 10.34 -3.13
C LEU A 123 11.11 11.79 -3.19
N LEU A 124 10.54 12.66 -2.35
CA LEU A 124 11.00 14.04 -2.24
C LEU A 124 12.41 14.14 -1.66
N SER A 125 12.76 13.29 -0.69
CA SER A 125 14.07 13.30 -0.03
C SER A 125 15.20 12.86 -0.96
N ILE A 126 14.94 11.87 -1.82
CA ILE A 126 15.95 11.31 -2.74
C ILE A 126 15.93 11.97 -4.11
N LYS A 127 14.99 12.90 -4.37
CA LYS A 127 14.77 13.49 -5.69
C LYS A 127 16.04 14.06 -6.32
N ASN A 128 16.89 14.71 -5.53
CA ASN A 128 18.11 15.34 -6.02
C ASN A 128 19.27 14.35 -6.20
N ASP A 129 19.17 13.17 -5.61
CA ASP A 129 20.17 12.11 -5.69
C ASP A 129 19.87 11.12 -6.83
N LEU A 130 18.66 11.14 -7.39
CA LEU A 130 18.28 10.36 -8.56
C LEU A 130 18.96 10.86 -9.83
N GLU A 131 19.14 9.97 -10.80
CA GLU A 131 19.60 10.36 -12.13
C GLU A 131 18.65 11.37 -12.81
N PRO A 132 19.18 12.41 -13.51
CA PRO A 132 18.35 13.32 -14.28
C PRO A 132 17.57 12.54 -15.33
N LYS A 133 16.28 12.85 -15.52
CA LYS A 133 15.31 12.14 -16.39
C LYS A 133 14.73 10.83 -15.84
N THR A 134 14.79 10.59 -14.53
CA THR A 134 13.85 9.62 -13.97
C THR A 134 12.42 10.14 -14.07
N ILE A 135 11.46 9.21 -14.16
CA ILE A 135 10.02 9.53 -14.19
C ILE A 135 9.59 10.49 -13.06
N PHE A 136 10.28 10.45 -11.91
CA PHE A 136 10.05 11.32 -10.77
C PHE A 136 10.30 12.80 -11.02
N HIS A 137 11.21 13.13 -11.93
CA HIS A 137 11.49 14.51 -12.30
C HIS A 137 10.43 15.07 -13.25
N GLU A 138 9.84 14.21 -14.06
CA GLU A 138 8.93 14.61 -15.14
C GLU A 138 7.46 14.62 -14.69
N ASN A 139 7.08 13.78 -13.71
CA ASN A 139 5.68 13.57 -13.31
C ASN A 139 5.37 13.99 -11.88
N THR A 140 5.87 15.14 -11.43
CA THR A 140 5.79 15.59 -10.03
C THR A 140 4.40 15.90 -9.50
N ASP A 141 3.40 15.97 -10.38
CA ASP A 141 2.05 16.44 -10.05
C ASP A 141 0.98 15.36 -10.30
N LYS A 142 1.38 14.18 -10.82
CA LYS A 142 0.46 13.11 -11.26
C LYS A 142 0.75 11.79 -10.58
N TRP A 143 0.38 11.72 -9.30
CA TRP A 143 0.53 10.52 -8.48
C TRP A 143 -0.84 9.91 -8.17
N HIS A 144 -0.92 8.60 -8.29
CA HIS A 144 -2.06 7.81 -7.84
C HIS A 144 -1.64 6.92 -6.68
N PHE A 145 -2.54 6.67 -5.75
CA PHE A 145 -2.38 5.63 -4.75
C PHE A 145 -3.28 4.44 -5.12
N LEU A 146 -2.68 3.29 -5.31
CA LEU A 146 -3.31 2.07 -5.79
C LEU A 146 -3.14 0.96 -4.76
N ILE A 147 -4.25 0.47 -4.22
CA ILE A 147 -4.27 -0.74 -3.40
C ILE A 147 -4.73 -1.90 -4.29
N VAL A 148 -3.87 -2.90 -4.46
CA VAL A 148 -4.18 -4.13 -5.16
C VAL A 148 -4.45 -5.22 -4.14
N TYR A 149 -5.62 -5.85 -4.21
CA TYR A 149 -5.99 -6.90 -3.27
C TYR A 149 -6.22 -8.25 -3.94
N ASN A 150 -5.91 -9.31 -3.20
CA ASN A 150 -6.34 -10.66 -3.55
C ASN A 150 -7.72 -10.97 -2.94
N LYS A 151 -8.44 -11.94 -3.54
CA LYS A 151 -9.81 -12.35 -3.21
C LYS A 151 -10.16 -12.21 -1.72
N LYS A 152 -11.33 -11.65 -1.41
CA LYS A 152 -12.01 -11.84 -0.11
C LYS A 152 -13.20 -12.75 -0.32
N THR A 153 -13.32 -13.82 0.46
CA THR A 153 -14.35 -14.86 0.29
C THR A 153 -15.72 -14.51 0.90
N ASN A 154 -15.91 -13.31 1.44
CA ASN A 154 -17.11 -12.94 2.20
C ASN A 154 -17.97 -11.84 1.54
N LEU A 155 -19.28 -11.93 1.81
CA LEU A 155 -20.39 -11.11 1.28
C LEU A 155 -20.30 -9.59 1.52
N ASP A 156 -19.41 -9.11 2.40
CA ASP A 156 -19.28 -7.68 2.74
C ASP A 156 -18.04 -6.98 2.13
N LEU A 157 -17.39 -7.59 1.12
CA LEU A 157 -16.19 -7.00 0.50
C LEU A 157 -16.44 -5.60 -0.05
N ALA A 158 -17.51 -5.39 -0.83
CA ALA A 158 -17.81 -4.08 -1.44
C ALA A 158 -17.91 -2.97 -0.38
N ARG A 159 -18.70 -3.19 0.68
CA ARG A 159 -18.85 -2.25 1.80
C ARG A 159 -17.53 -1.96 2.50
N TYR A 160 -16.70 -2.99 2.65
CA TYR A 160 -15.38 -2.82 3.24
C TYR A 160 -14.46 -1.97 2.35
N LEU A 161 -14.45 -2.20 1.03
CA LEU A 161 -13.63 -1.42 0.09
C LEU A 161 -14.10 0.03 0.00
N ASP A 162 -15.41 0.27 -0.07
CA ASP A 162 -15.98 1.63 -0.10
C ASP A 162 -15.61 2.41 1.16
N LEU A 163 -15.70 1.75 2.31
CA LEU A 163 -15.34 2.35 3.58
C LEU A 163 -13.83 2.58 3.69
N LEU A 164 -13.01 1.64 3.21
CA LEU A 164 -11.56 1.82 3.15
C LEU A 164 -11.20 3.02 2.28
N LYS A 165 -11.81 3.13 1.10
CA LYS A 165 -11.66 4.28 0.19
C LYS A 165 -12.03 5.58 0.89
N SER A 166 -13.25 5.68 1.40
CA SER A 166 -13.76 6.89 2.06
C SER A 166 -12.90 7.31 3.26
N THR A 167 -12.44 6.34 4.06
CA THR A 167 -11.66 6.65 5.26
C THR A 167 -10.23 7.08 4.92
N ILE A 168 -9.58 6.44 3.93
CA ILE A 168 -8.24 6.86 3.48
C ILE A 168 -8.29 8.25 2.84
N THR A 169 -9.23 8.49 1.93
CA THR A 169 -9.33 9.79 1.24
C THR A 169 -9.72 10.93 2.18
N SER A 170 -10.45 10.65 3.26
CA SER A 170 -10.73 11.65 4.32
C SER A 170 -9.60 11.83 5.34
N SER A 171 -8.71 10.85 5.49
CA SER A 171 -7.56 10.92 6.42
C SER A 171 -6.36 11.68 5.84
N LEU A 172 -6.40 12.01 4.56
CA LEU A 172 -5.35 12.72 3.84
C LEU A 172 -5.88 14.08 3.33
N PRO A 173 -5.06 15.14 3.32
CA PRO A 173 -5.44 16.40 2.70
C PRO A 173 -5.82 16.21 1.23
N LYS A 174 -6.96 16.78 0.79
CA LYS A 174 -7.46 16.66 -0.59
C LYS A 174 -6.47 17.09 -1.68
N ARG A 175 -5.52 17.98 -1.32
CA ARG A 175 -4.42 18.41 -2.20
C ARG A 175 -3.39 17.31 -2.48
N LEU A 176 -3.29 16.32 -1.58
CA LEU A 176 -2.37 15.19 -1.71
C LEU A 176 -3.11 14.00 -2.34
N LEU A 177 -4.28 13.66 -1.79
CA LEU A 177 -5.08 12.55 -2.29
C LEU A 177 -6.55 12.94 -2.37
N ASN A 178 -7.13 12.73 -3.55
CA ASN A 178 -8.57 12.86 -3.79
C ASN A 178 -9.11 11.52 -4.36
N GLU A 179 -10.41 11.47 -4.63
CA GLU A 179 -11.04 10.23 -5.12
C GLU A 179 -10.60 9.83 -6.53
N ASP A 180 -10.17 10.78 -7.36
CA ASP A 180 -9.71 10.53 -8.73
C ASP A 180 -8.31 9.90 -8.75
N ASN A 181 -7.50 10.27 -7.76
CA ASN A 181 -6.13 9.80 -7.61
C ASN A 181 -5.99 8.60 -6.67
N PHE A 182 -7.10 8.07 -6.15
CA PHE A 182 -7.11 6.87 -5.30
C PHE A 182 -7.89 5.72 -5.93
N LYS A 183 -7.24 4.57 -6.07
CA LYS A 183 -7.80 3.37 -6.70
C LYS A 183 -7.63 2.16 -5.78
N ILE A 184 -8.66 1.32 -5.74
CA ILE A 184 -8.56 -0.02 -5.16
C ILE A 184 -9.00 -1.01 -6.25
N GLN A 185 -8.16 -1.99 -6.55
CA GLN A 185 -8.40 -2.95 -7.63
C GLN A 185 -8.16 -4.37 -7.12
N ASN A 186 -8.95 -5.32 -7.61
CA ASN A 186 -8.58 -6.71 -7.43
C ASN A 186 -7.38 -7.05 -8.32
N LEU A 187 -6.65 -8.11 -7.99
CA LEU A 187 -5.47 -8.53 -8.73
C LEU A 187 -5.70 -8.75 -10.24
N ASN A 188 -6.84 -9.32 -10.65
CA ASN A 188 -7.11 -9.55 -12.07
C ASN A 188 -7.36 -8.24 -12.81
N ASP A 189 -8.10 -7.32 -12.20
CA ASP A 189 -8.34 -6.00 -12.76
C ASP A 189 -7.01 -5.24 -12.89
N PHE A 190 -6.14 -5.36 -11.89
CA PHE A 190 -4.80 -4.78 -11.94
C PHE A 190 -4.00 -5.32 -13.12
N ILE A 191 -3.91 -6.64 -13.28
CA ILE A 191 -3.19 -7.31 -14.39
C ILE A 191 -3.77 -6.93 -15.77
N ASN A 192 -5.09 -6.74 -15.87
CA ASN A 192 -5.69 -6.38 -17.16
C ASN A 192 -5.53 -4.88 -17.48
N ASN A 193 -5.26 -4.06 -16.47
CA ASN A 193 -5.13 -2.61 -16.59
C ASN A 193 -3.67 -2.14 -16.61
N PHE A 194 -2.68 -3.01 -16.40
CA PHE A 194 -1.25 -2.66 -16.43
C PHE A 194 -0.48 -3.68 -17.24
#